data_AF-A0A7C7VLP8-F1
#
_entry.id   AF-A0A7C7VLP8-F1
#
_cell.length_a   1.000
_cell.length_b   1.000
_cell.length_c   1.000
_cell.angle_alpha   90.00
_cell.angle_beta   90.00
_cell.angle_gamma   90.00
#
_symmetry.space_group_name_H-M   'P 1'
#
loop_
_entity.id
_entity.type
_entity.pdbx_description
1 polymer ?
#
loop_
_entity_poly.entity_id
_entity_poly.type
_entity_poly.pdbx_seq_one_letter_code
_entity_poly.pdbx_strand_id
1 'polypeptide(L)'
;MKTPLQCILLIKKVYWRLSNLRFGLKDLFRTIEYLVIICPKCGQARYVKSNQKTARCLYCGYRINLDSKKVKVILRTQNRGVAIRAVKIYKIRIKTV
;
A
#
# COMPACT_ATOMS: atom_id res chain seq x y z
N MET A 1 25.36 48.83 3.47
CA MET A 1 25.42 47.90 2.32
C MET A 1 25.40 46.48 2.89
N LYS A 2 24.37 45.68 2.62
CA LYS A 2 24.21 44.33 3.18
C LYS A 2 25.10 43.35 2.41
N THR A 3 25.91 42.58 3.12
CA THR A 3 26.87 41.62 2.55
C THR A 3 26.15 40.47 1.83
N PRO A 4 26.77 39.89 0.78
CA PRO A 4 26.14 38.85 -0.05
C PRO A 4 25.74 37.58 0.72
N LEU A 5 26.35 37.35 1.88
CA LEU A 5 26.02 36.23 2.78
C LEU A 5 24.64 36.38 3.45
N GLN A 6 24.12 37.59 3.64
CA GLN A 6 22.80 37.80 4.27
C GLN A 6 21.62 37.41 3.37
N CYS A 7 21.78 37.44 2.04
CA CYS A 7 20.73 37.02 1.10
C CYS A 7 20.54 35.49 1.07
N ILE A 8 21.61 34.72 1.24
CA ILE A 8 21.53 33.24 1.22
C ILE A 8 20.79 32.70 2.46
N LEU A 9 20.95 33.36 3.61
CA LEU A 9 20.26 32.99 4.86
C LEU A 9 18.73 33.19 4.77
N LEU A 10 18.25 34.19 4.03
CA LEU A 10 16.82 34.40 3.81
C LEU A 10 16.21 33.30 2.94
N ILE A 11 16.92 32.84 1.90
CA ILE A 11 16.44 31.77 1.02
C ILE A 11 16.33 30.44 1.78
N LYS A 12 17.33 30.09 2.61
CA LYS A 12 17.27 28.87 3.45
C LYS A 12 16.11 28.92 4.46
N LYS A 13 15.79 30.09 5.01
CA LYS A 13 14.70 30.25 6.01
C LYS A 13 13.31 30.10 5.39
N VAL A 14 13.12 30.54 4.15
CA VAL A 14 11.86 30.35 3.39
C VAL A 14 11.66 28.88 3.01
N TYR A 15 12.71 28.19 2.54
CA TYR A 15 12.60 26.80 2.10
C TYR A 15 12.30 25.80 3.24
N TRP A 16 12.83 26.06 4.44
CA TRP A 16 12.57 25.23 5.61
C TRP A 16 11.12 25.32 6.11
N ARG A 17 10.45 26.47 5.88
CA ARG A 17 9.08 26.71 6.33
C ARG A 17 8.03 26.05 5.41
N LEU A 18 8.31 25.93 4.12
CA LEU A 18 7.47 25.21 3.15
C LEU A 18 7.52 23.67 3.32
N SER A 19 8.58 23.15 3.93
CA SER A 19 8.78 21.69 4.08
C SER A 19 7.95 21.08 5.22
N ASN A 20 7.49 21.89 6.19
CA ASN A 20 6.74 21.42 7.36
C ASN A 20 5.21 21.49 7.21
N LEU A 21 4.69 22.10 6.14
CA LEU A 21 3.24 22.15 5.88
C LEU A 21 2.68 20.85 5.24
N ARG A 22 3.46 19.77 5.21
CA ARG A 22 3.03 18.42 4.78
C ARG A 22 2.80 17.46 5.95
N PHE A 23 2.93 17.93 7.19
CA PHE A 23 2.88 17.12 8.40
C PHE A 23 1.63 17.41 9.24
N GLY A 24 0.44 17.37 8.63
CA GLY A 24 -0.80 17.76 9.32
C GLY A 24 -2.07 17.16 8.75
N LEU A 25 -2.01 15.97 8.14
CA LEU A 25 -3.17 15.31 7.53
C LEU A 25 -3.14 13.78 7.72
N LYS A 26 -2.60 13.33 8.87
CA LYS A 26 -2.43 11.89 9.15
C LYS A 26 -3.70 11.22 9.66
N ASP A 27 -4.75 11.96 10.04
CA ASP A 27 -5.81 11.39 10.88
C ASP A 27 -7.25 11.55 10.36
N LEU A 28 -7.47 11.98 9.10
CA LEU A 28 -8.85 12.12 8.55
C LEU A 28 -9.16 11.35 7.27
N PHE A 29 -8.16 10.81 6.57
CA PHE A 29 -8.43 9.92 5.45
C PHE A 29 -8.38 8.49 5.95
N ARG A 30 -9.54 7.84 5.99
CA ARG A 30 -9.73 6.39 6.10
C ARG A 30 -8.85 5.71 5.04
N THR A 31 -7.58 5.45 5.36
CA THR A 31 -6.60 4.93 4.42
C THR A 31 -7.05 3.54 4.03
N ILE A 32 -7.49 3.40 2.78
CA ILE A 32 -7.92 2.11 2.25
C ILE A 32 -6.66 1.25 2.15
N GLU A 33 -6.45 0.42 3.15
CA GLU A 33 -5.39 -0.57 3.12
C GLU A 33 -5.77 -1.72 2.18
N TYR A 34 -4.79 -2.18 1.41
CA TYR A 34 -4.88 -3.31 0.52
C TYR A 34 -4.01 -4.44 1.05
N LEU A 35 -4.60 -5.62 1.13
CA LEU A 35 -3.94 -6.86 1.52
C LEU A 35 -3.80 -7.73 0.27
N VAL A 36 -2.63 -8.30 0.04
CA VAL A 36 -2.42 -9.33 -0.99
C VAL A 36 -2.42 -10.68 -0.30
N ILE A 37 -3.37 -11.53 -0.68
CA ILE A 37 -3.62 -12.83 -0.08
C ILE A 37 -3.45 -13.95 -1.11
N ILE A 38 -3.09 -15.13 -0.64
CA ILE A 38 -3.08 -16.36 -1.44
C ILE A 38 -4.32 -17.18 -1.12
N CYS A 39 -5.02 -17.67 -2.14
CA CYS A 39 -6.10 -18.61 -1.93
C CYS A 39 -5.56 -19.96 -1.42
N PRO A 40 -6.04 -20.49 -0.28
CA PRO A 40 -5.56 -21.75 0.27
C PRO A 40 -5.94 -22.97 -0.58
N LYS A 41 -6.95 -22.86 -1.45
CA LYS A 41 -7.39 -23.97 -2.32
C LYS A 41 -6.64 -24.04 -3.66
N CYS A 42 -6.54 -22.90 -4.36
CA CYS A 42 -5.98 -22.88 -5.72
C CYS A 42 -4.60 -22.21 -5.82
N GLY A 43 -4.05 -21.71 -4.71
CA GLY A 43 -2.76 -21.02 -4.69
C GLY A 43 -2.75 -19.66 -5.38
N GLN A 44 -3.86 -19.20 -5.98
CA GLN A 44 -3.86 -17.95 -6.74
C GLN A 44 -3.84 -16.72 -5.82
N ALA A 45 -2.96 -15.77 -6.14
CA ALA A 45 -2.86 -14.50 -5.43
C ALA A 45 -3.97 -13.53 -5.84
N ARG A 46 -4.56 -12.86 -4.85
CA ARG A 46 -5.59 -11.82 -5.02
C ARG A 46 -5.34 -10.68 -4.05
N TYR A 47 -5.60 -9.44 -4.48
CA TYR A 47 -5.63 -8.31 -3.56
C TYR A 47 -7.06 -8.05 -3.07
N VAL A 48 -7.19 -7.63 -1.83
CA VAL A 48 -8.45 -7.35 -1.13
C VAL A 48 -8.27 -6.07 -0.31
N LYS A 49 -9.37 -5.37 -0.01
CA LYS A 49 -9.34 -4.23 0.90
C LYS A 49 -9.37 -4.73 2.34
N SER A 50 -8.62 -4.12 3.24
CA SER A 50 -8.54 -4.51 4.65
C SER A 50 -9.90 -4.47 5.35
N ASN A 51 -10.82 -3.60 4.91
CA ASN A 51 -12.17 -3.47 5.47
C ASN A 51 -13.13 -4.62 5.09
N GLN A 52 -12.73 -5.56 4.22
CA GLN A 52 -13.60 -6.67 3.82
C GLN A 52 -13.34 -7.89 4.71
N LYS A 53 -14.36 -8.41 5.39
CA LYS A 53 -14.22 -9.63 6.21
C LYS A 53 -14.05 -10.89 5.36
N THR A 54 -14.67 -10.92 4.18
CA THR A 54 -14.63 -12.05 3.27
C THR A 54 -14.27 -11.63 1.86
N ALA A 55 -13.57 -12.51 1.15
CA ALA A 55 -13.21 -12.35 -0.24
C ALA A 55 -13.43 -13.67 -0.99
N ARG A 56 -14.13 -13.62 -2.12
CA ARG A 56 -14.27 -14.80 -3.00
C ARG A 56 -12.99 -14.98 -3.81
N CYS A 57 -12.58 -16.18 -4.18
CA CYS A 57 -11.58 -16.41 -5.21
C CYS A 57 -12.27 -16.40 -6.58
N LEU A 58 -11.74 -15.66 -7.58
CA LEU A 58 -12.33 -15.63 -8.92
C LEU A 58 -12.05 -16.91 -9.71
N TYR A 59 -11.08 -17.71 -9.29
CA TYR A 59 -10.67 -18.91 -10.01
C TYR A 59 -11.43 -20.15 -9.55
N CYS A 60 -11.37 -20.47 -8.26
CA CYS A 60 -12.01 -21.66 -7.71
C CYS A 60 -13.36 -21.39 -7.04
N GLY A 61 -13.82 -20.13 -6.99
CA GLY A 61 -15.08 -19.75 -6.35
C GLY A 61 -15.08 -19.80 -4.82
N TYR A 62 -14.00 -20.27 -4.18
CA TYR A 62 -13.89 -20.43 -2.72
C TYR A 62 -14.04 -19.08 -1.97
N ARG A 63 -14.79 -19.07 -0.86
CA ARG A 63 -14.92 -17.90 0.02
C ARG A 63 -13.80 -17.92 1.07
N ILE A 64 -12.87 -16.97 0.93
CA ILE A 64 -11.75 -16.76 1.84
C ILE A 64 -12.21 -15.81 2.95
N ASN A 65 -12.15 -16.27 4.19
CA ASN A 65 -12.40 -15.44 5.35
C ASN A 65 -11.07 -14.80 5.81
N LEU A 66 -10.96 -13.46 5.76
CA LEU A 66 -9.71 -12.76 6.06
C LEU A 66 -9.33 -12.80 7.55
N ASP A 67 -10.30 -13.01 8.44
CA ASP A 67 -10.06 -13.17 9.88
C ASP A 67 -9.49 -14.56 10.24
N SER A 68 -9.52 -15.50 9.28
CA SER A 68 -9.02 -16.85 9.52
C SER A 68 -7.49 -16.90 9.47
N LYS A 69 -6.87 -17.48 10.50
CA LYS A 69 -5.41 -17.79 10.55
C LYS A 69 -4.89 -18.62 9.36
N LYS A 70 -5.80 -19.22 8.58
CA LYS A 70 -5.50 -20.01 7.38
C LYS A 70 -5.13 -19.15 6.16
N VAL A 71 -5.34 -17.84 6.20
CA VAL A 71 -5.04 -16.95 5.06
C VAL A 71 -3.61 -16.43 5.16
N LYS A 72 -2.77 -16.85 4.21
CA LYS A 72 -1.42 -16.32 4.08
C LYS A 72 -1.47 -14.94 3.41
N VAL A 73 -1.22 -13.91 4.21
CA VAL A 73 -1.06 -12.53 3.73
C VAL A 73 0.38 -12.36 3.27
N ILE A 74 0.57 -12.00 2.01
CA ILE A 74 1.88 -11.76 1.40
C ILE A 74 2.36 -10.36 1.69
N LEU A 75 1.49 -9.38 1.47
CA LEU A 75 1.83 -7.97 1.47
C LEU A 75 0.65 -7.16 2.02
N ARG A 76 0.98 -6.16 2.83
CA ARG A 76 0.05 -5.10 3.24
C ARG A 76 0.54 -3.80 2.65
N THR A 77 -0.32 -3.05 1.97
CA THR A 77 0.05 -1.78 1.34
C THR A 77 -1.12 -0.82 1.28
N GLN A 78 -0.87 0.46 1.49
CA GLN A 78 -1.86 1.52 1.29
C GLN A 78 -1.95 1.94 -0.19
N ASN A 79 -1.00 1.53 -1.03
CA ASN A 79 -0.95 1.90 -2.43
C ASN A 79 -1.54 0.80 -3.32
N ARG A 80 -2.67 1.11 -3.98
CA ARG A 80 -3.35 0.20 -4.92
C ARG A 80 -2.42 -0.29 -6.04
N GLY A 81 -1.57 0.58 -6.57
CA GLY A 81 -0.66 0.24 -7.67
C GLY A 81 0.40 -0.80 -7.28
N VAL A 82 0.83 -0.78 -6.02
CA VAL A 82 1.76 -1.79 -5.47
C VAL A 82 1.05 -3.13 -5.31
N ALA A 83 -0.18 -3.14 -4.80
CA ALA A 83 -0.97 -4.36 -4.65
C ALA A 83 -1.22 -5.08 -5.99
N ILE A 84 -1.55 -4.32 -7.05
CA ILE A 84 -1.75 -4.87 -8.40
C ILE A 84 -0.46 -5.46 -8.96
N ARG A 85 0.66 -4.75 -8.83
CA ARG A 85 1.98 -5.23 -9.28
C ARG A 85 2.39 -6.52 -8.56
N ALA A 86 2.20 -6.57 -7.24
CA ALA A 86 2.47 -7.77 -6.44
C ALA A 86 1.66 -8.97 -6.94
N VAL A 87 0.35 -8.82 -7.19
CA VAL A 87 -0.48 -9.91 -7.73
C VAL A 87 -0.01 -10.37 -9.11
N LYS A 88 0.42 -9.46 -9.99
CA LYS A 88 0.96 -9.84 -11.31
C LYS A 88 2.24 -10.68 -11.18
N ILE A 89 3.18 -10.24 -10.34
CA ILE A 89 4.44 -10.97 -10.09
C ILE A 89 4.15 -12.37 -9.52
N TYR A 90 3.22 -12.48 -8.57
CA TYR A 90 2.85 -13.77 -7.99
C TYR A 90 2.14 -14.71 -8.98
N LYS A 91 1.32 -14.17 -9.89
CA LYS A 91 0.70 -14.98 -10.95
C LYS A 91 1.72 -15.60 -11.90
N ILE A 92 2.84 -14.92 -12.18
CA ILE A 92 3.92 -15.45 -13.03
C ILE A 92 4.58 -16.65 -12.35
N ARG A 93 4.92 -16.52 -11.06
CA ARG A 93 5.60 -17.58 -10.28
C ARG A 93 4.80 -18.87 -10.09
N ILE A 94 3.47 -18.82 -10.15
CA ILE A 94 2.61 -20.01 -9.99
C ILE A 94 2.51 -20.82 -11.30
N LYS A 95 2.73 -20.19 -12.46
CA LYS A 95 2.66 -20.87 -13.77
C LYS A 95 3.93 -21.66 -14.12
N THR A 96 5.00 -21.51 -13.34
CA THR A 96 6.31 -22.12 -13.60
C THR A 96 6.53 -23.43 -12.83
N VAL A 97 5.46 -24.16 -12.52
CA VAL A 97 5.51 -25.53 -11.95
C VAL A 97 4.74 -26.45 -12.87
#